data_AF-A0A4Q2UFJ4-F1
#
_entry.id   AF-A0A4Q2UFJ4-F1
#
_cell.length_a   1.000
_cell.length_b   1.000
_cell.length_c   1.000
_cell.angle_alpha   90.00
_cell.angle_beta   90.00
_cell.angle_gamma   90.00
#
_symmetry.space_group_name_H-M   'P 1'
#
loop_
_entity.id
_entity.type
_entity.pdbx_description
1 polymer ?
#
loop_
_entity_poly.entity_id
_entity_poly.type
_entity_poly.pdbx_seq_one_letter_code
_entity_poly.pdbx_strand_id
1 'polypeptide(L)'
;MNVLLLFLIVFAPFVFFILRMLRHTRESLGDGSPLVRSVTVTWDRNRFFTRFTVLLLLPLPLMGLLYIGMGVATFVRQPDQVLGAVFLMLLGVATVALVAFIFSQQYRLWKQVRDKRVTFDPGLKTITIAEADGSVVVSSQNVSSIESHIAHRSNKRPDWAFYTFVLTDGRRFSLHDLFLRADDLLESYFSGTAQVLVSHKTIWYEPENDSPIGELCPTTGR
;
A
#
# COMPACT_ATOMS: atom_id res chain seq x y z
N MET A 1 27.46 33.03 4.94
CA MET A 1 27.19 31.77 5.67
C MET A 1 25.69 31.50 5.81
N ASN A 2 24.88 32.46 6.27
CA ASN A 2 23.42 32.29 6.45
C ASN A 2 22.66 31.93 5.15
N VAL A 3 23.02 32.52 4.01
CA VAL A 3 22.36 32.21 2.71
C VAL A 3 22.65 30.79 2.25
N LEU A 4 23.87 30.29 2.45
CA LEU A 4 24.25 28.93 2.06
C LEU A 4 23.58 27.88 2.96
N LEU A 5 23.44 28.18 4.25
CA LEU A 5 22.77 27.30 5.21
C LEU A 5 21.25 27.27 4.96
N LEU A 6 20.65 28.41 4.63
CA LEU A 6 19.24 28.52 4.25
C LEU A 6 18.96 27.82 2.91
N PHE A 7 19.86 27.97 1.93
CA PHE A 7 19.83 27.21 0.68
C PHE A 7 19.90 25.70 0.95
N LEU A 8 20.82 25.24 1.81
CA LEU A 8 20.98 23.82 2.09
C LEU A 8 19.74 23.24 2.81
N ILE A 9 19.15 23.98 3.76
CA ILE A 9 17.91 23.57 4.44
C ILE A 9 16.75 23.44 3.46
N VAL A 10 16.61 24.37 2.52
CA VAL A 10 15.50 24.35 1.56
C VAL A 10 15.72 23.30 0.48
N PHE A 11 16.93 23.18 -0.08
CA PHE A 11 17.20 22.33 -1.24
C PHE A 11 17.63 20.89 -0.88
N ALA A 12 18.22 20.63 0.29
CA ALA A 12 18.55 19.27 0.72
C ALA A 12 17.34 18.31 0.71
N PRO A 13 16.13 18.66 1.18
CA PRO A 13 14.98 17.76 1.08
C PRO A 13 14.57 17.53 -0.38
N PHE A 14 14.72 18.51 -1.28
CA PHE A 14 14.46 18.32 -2.71
C PHE A 14 15.48 17.40 -3.38
N VAL A 15 16.77 17.57 -3.09
CA VAL A 15 17.82 16.67 -3.62
C VAL A 15 17.64 15.26 -3.09
N PHE A 16 17.38 15.11 -1.79
CA PHE A 16 17.02 13.83 -1.18
C PHE A 16 15.79 13.21 -1.85
N PHE A 17 14.77 14.03 -2.15
CA PHE A 17 13.56 13.60 -2.83
C PHE A 17 13.84 13.11 -4.26
N ILE A 18 14.60 13.87 -5.05
CA ILE A 18 14.98 13.48 -6.43
C ILE A 18 15.76 12.17 -6.41
N LEU A 19 16.76 12.04 -5.53
CA LEU A 19 17.55 10.80 -5.42
C LEU A 19 16.67 9.61 -5.01
N ARG A 20 15.71 9.82 -4.12
CA ARG A 20 14.77 8.76 -3.70
C ARG A 20 13.82 8.36 -4.83
N MET A 21 13.34 9.32 -5.62
CA MET A 21 12.51 9.05 -6.80
C MET A 21 13.29 8.30 -7.87
N LEU A 22 14.53 8.73 -8.19
CA LEU A 22 15.39 8.04 -9.15
C LEU A 22 15.68 6.59 -8.74
N ARG A 23 15.97 6.37 -7.45
CA ARG A 23 16.15 5.03 -6.91
C ARG A 23 14.87 4.19 -7.06
N HIS A 24 13.71 4.76 -6.74
CA HIS A 24 12.44 4.07 -6.90
C HIS A 24 12.18 3.68 -8.36
N THR A 25 12.42 4.57 -9.32
CA THR A 25 12.28 4.28 -10.75
C THR A 25 13.23 3.16 -11.20
N ARG A 26 14.48 3.16 -10.73
CA ARG A 26 15.45 2.10 -11.03
C ARG A 26 15.03 0.74 -10.47
N GLU A 27 14.45 0.73 -9.27
CA GLU A 27 13.94 -0.48 -8.60
C GLU A 27 12.61 -0.98 -9.20
N SER A 28 11.82 -0.12 -9.86
CA SER A 28 10.55 -0.54 -10.49
C SER A 28 10.70 -0.94 -11.95
N LEU A 29 11.43 -0.16 -12.75
CA LEU A 29 11.47 -0.28 -14.22
C LEU A 29 12.90 -0.44 -14.79
N GLY A 30 13.93 -0.16 -14.01
CA GLY A 30 15.33 -0.24 -14.46
C GLY A 30 15.99 -1.58 -14.12
N ASP A 31 17.31 -1.60 -14.09
CA ASP A 31 18.12 -2.81 -13.83
C ASP A 31 17.86 -3.48 -12.46
N GLY A 32 17.21 -2.77 -11.54
CA GLY A 32 16.81 -3.29 -10.23
C GLY A 32 15.41 -3.92 -10.21
N SER A 33 14.69 -3.88 -11.33
CA SER A 33 13.33 -4.38 -11.45
C SER A 33 13.26 -5.89 -11.24
N PRO A 34 12.19 -6.40 -10.59
CA PRO A 34 11.94 -7.83 -10.51
C PRO A 34 11.82 -8.49 -11.89
N LEU A 35 11.56 -7.72 -12.95
CA LEU A 35 11.54 -8.21 -14.34
C LEU A 35 12.91 -8.66 -14.87
N VAL A 36 14.00 -8.12 -14.32
CA VAL A 36 15.37 -8.31 -14.85
C VAL A 36 16.24 -9.06 -13.85
N ARG A 37 16.04 -8.84 -12.54
CA ARG A 37 16.83 -9.46 -11.48
C ARG A 37 15.94 -10.17 -10.47
N SER A 38 16.43 -11.27 -9.89
CA SER A 38 15.77 -11.87 -8.75
C SER A 38 15.72 -10.92 -7.56
N VAL A 39 14.53 -10.54 -7.12
CA VAL A 39 14.30 -9.63 -6.00
C VAL A 39 13.45 -10.31 -4.95
N THR A 40 13.91 -10.28 -3.71
CA THR A 40 13.10 -10.68 -2.55
C THR A 40 12.60 -9.45 -1.81
N VAL A 41 11.28 -9.34 -1.70
CA VAL A 41 10.59 -8.27 -0.99
C VAL A 41 10.07 -8.80 0.34
N THR A 42 10.40 -8.08 1.40
CA THR A 42 9.88 -8.26 2.76
C THR A 42 9.38 -6.92 3.28
N TRP A 43 8.25 -6.93 3.98
CA TRP A 43 7.63 -5.74 4.56
C TRP A 43 7.79 -5.72 6.07
N ASP A 44 9.01 -5.43 6.51
CA ASP A 44 9.25 -5.08 7.91
C ASP A 44 8.53 -3.76 8.26
N ARG A 45 8.15 -3.61 9.53
CA ARG A 45 7.43 -2.45 10.10
C ARG A 45 8.07 -1.14 9.67
N ASN A 46 9.38 -1.01 9.85
CA ASN A 46 10.09 0.22 9.52
C ASN A 46 10.02 0.52 8.03
N ARG A 47 10.23 -0.50 7.18
CA ARG A 47 10.15 -0.34 5.72
C ARG A 47 8.74 0.03 5.25
N PHE A 48 7.71 -0.47 5.92
CA PHE A 48 6.32 -0.19 5.60
C PHE A 48 5.90 1.25 5.98
N PHE A 49 6.18 1.69 7.22
CA PHE A 49 5.73 3.00 7.71
C PHE A 49 6.64 4.16 7.30
N THR A 50 7.88 3.91 6.85
CA THR A 50 8.76 4.94 6.27
C THR A 50 8.54 5.16 4.78
N ARG A 51 7.51 4.53 4.19
CA ARG A 51 7.08 4.80 2.82
C ARG A 51 6.73 6.26 2.66
N PHE A 52 7.04 6.78 1.47
CA PHE A 52 6.84 8.19 1.13
C PHE A 52 5.40 8.65 1.40
N THR A 53 4.40 7.86 1.01
CA THR A 53 2.98 8.16 1.23
C THR A 53 2.62 8.30 2.72
N VAL A 54 3.22 7.47 3.58
CA VAL A 54 2.96 7.51 5.03
C VAL A 54 3.66 8.70 5.68
N LEU A 55 4.90 8.99 5.28
CA LEU A 55 5.64 10.16 5.76
C LEU A 55 4.94 11.47 5.40
N LEU A 56 4.31 11.55 4.22
CA LEU A 56 3.58 12.73 3.77
C LEU A 56 2.30 12.99 4.60
N LEU A 57 1.81 12.00 5.36
CA LEU A 57 0.69 12.16 6.27
C LEU A 57 1.07 12.78 7.62
N LEU A 58 2.35 12.76 8.02
CA LEU A 58 2.83 13.26 9.32
C LEU A 58 2.58 14.77 9.58
N PRO A 59 2.62 15.67 8.58
CA PRO A 59 2.30 17.09 8.80
C PRO A 59 0.82 17.38 9.05
N LEU A 60 -0.09 16.53 8.56
CA LEU A 60 -1.54 16.73 8.68
C LEU A 60 -2.07 16.73 10.12
N PRO A 61 -1.66 15.82 11.04
CA PRO A 61 -2.11 15.89 12.43
C PRO A 61 -1.57 17.14 13.13
N LEU A 62 -0.36 17.61 12.79
CA LEU A 62 0.17 18.88 13.31
C LEU A 62 -0.69 20.06 12.85
N MET A 63 -1.08 20.10 11.57
CA MET A 63 -2.04 21.10 11.06
C MET A 63 -3.39 21.01 11.79
N GLY A 64 -3.91 19.81 12.03
CA GLY A 64 -5.14 19.61 12.79
C GLY A 64 -5.05 20.18 14.21
N LEU A 65 -3.95 19.92 14.92
CA LEU A 65 -3.69 20.48 16.25
C LEU A 65 -3.55 22.01 16.22
N LEU A 66 -2.93 22.57 15.18
CA LEU A 66 -2.84 24.02 14.99
C LEU A 66 -4.23 24.65 14.80
N TYR A 67 -5.12 24.04 14.01
CA TYR A 67 -6.50 24.53 13.86
C TYR A 67 -7.28 24.50 15.17
N ILE A 68 -7.12 23.43 15.97
CA ILE A 68 -7.72 23.36 17.31
C ILE A 68 -7.19 24.50 18.19
N GLY A 69 -5.86 24.69 18.23
CA GLY A 69 -5.23 25.77 19.00
C GLY A 69 -5.67 27.17 18.57
N MET A 70 -5.79 27.41 17.26
CA MET A 70 -6.33 28.66 16.70
C MET A 70 -7.80 28.84 17.11
N GLY A 71 -8.61 27.79 17.04
CA GLY A 71 -10.01 27.83 17.48
C GLY A 71 -10.13 28.21 18.96
N VAL A 72 -9.32 27.60 19.84
CA VAL A 72 -9.29 27.94 21.28
C VAL A 72 -8.87 29.40 21.49
N ALA A 73 -7.82 29.85 20.80
CA ALA A 73 -7.34 31.22 20.91
C ALA A 73 -8.40 32.25 20.45
N THR A 74 -9.11 31.96 19.36
CA THR A 74 -10.20 32.81 18.85
C THR A 74 -11.36 32.87 19.86
N PHE A 75 -11.75 31.72 20.43
CA PHE A 75 -12.81 31.67 21.45
C PHE A 75 -12.48 32.51 22.68
N VAL A 76 -11.23 32.47 23.15
CA VAL A 76 -10.78 33.22 24.33
C VAL A 76 -10.62 34.72 24.05
N ARG A 77 -10.08 35.09 22.89
CA ARG A 77 -9.74 36.49 22.57
C ARG A 77 -10.89 37.28 21.95
N GLN A 78 -11.77 36.61 21.23
CA GLN A 78 -12.85 37.23 20.44
C GLN A 78 -14.14 36.42 20.64
N PRO A 79 -14.78 36.56 21.82
CA PRO A 79 -15.98 35.80 22.15
C PRO A 79 -17.14 36.06 21.18
N ASP A 80 -17.15 37.19 20.46
CA ASP A 80 -18.17 37.48 19.45
C ASP A 80 -18.04 36.60 18.19
N GLN A 81 -16.90 35.92 18.00
CA GLN A 81 -16.62 35.03 16.87
C GLN A 81 -16.75 33.54 17.23
N VAL A 82 -17.66 33.18 18.13
CA VAL A 82 -17.87 31.78 18.57
C VAL A 82 -18.00 30.82 17.39
N LEU A 83 -18.77 31.20 16.36
CA LEU A 83 -19.03 30.33 15.21
C LEU A 83 -17.74 29.99 14.45
N GLY A 84 -16.85 30.97 14.27
CA GLY A 84 -15.55 30.79 13.61
C GLY A 84 -14.60 29.94 14.46
N ALA A 85 -14.59 30.14 15.78
CA ALA A 85 -13.81 29.33 16.70
C ALA A 85 -14.24 27.85 16.69
N VAL A 86 -15.55 27.59 16.76
CA VAL A 86 -16.11 26.23 16.70
C VAL A 86 -15.79 25.57 15.36
N PHE A 87 -15.90 26.30 14.25
CA PHE A 87 -15.55 25.78 12.93
C PHE A 87 -14.08 25.35 12.84
N LEU A 88 -13.15 26.19 13.34
CA LEU A 88 -11.72 25.87 13.37
C LEU A 88 -11.43 24.63 14.23
N MET A 89 -12.08 24.51 15.39
CA MET A 89 -11.94 23.32 16.24
C MET A 89 -12.46 22.06 15.53
N LEU A 90 -13.65 22.12 14.92
CA LEU A 90 -14.23 20.98 14.18
C LEU A 90 -13.36 20.59 12.99
N LEU A 91 -12.83 21.55 12.25
CA LEU A 91 -11.91 21.30 11.14
C LEU A 91 -10.64 20.59 11.62
N GLY A 92 -10.07 21.04 12.74
CA GLY A 92 -8.91 20.41 13.34
C GLY A 92 -9.18 18.98 13.81
N VAL A 93 -10.30 18.76 14.50
CA VAL A 93 -10.74 17.41 14.92
C VAL A 93 -10.97 16.50 13.71
N ALA A 94 -11.66 16.98 12.67
CA ALA A 94 -11.91 16.24 11.45
C ALA A 94 -10.60 15.86 10.73
N THR A 95 -9.63 16.77 10.70
CA THR A 95 -8.31 16.52 10.10
C THR A 95 -7.56 15.42 10.85
N VAL A 96 -7.51 15.48 12.19
CA VAL A 96 -6.86 14.45 13.02
C VAL A 96 -7.59 13.11 12.88
N ALA A 97 -8.92 13.11 12.90
CA ALA A 97 -9.74 11.91 12.75
C ALA A 97 -9.52 11.24 11.38
N LEU A 98 -9.44 12.03 10.31
CA LEU A 98 -9.15 11.53 8.97
C LEU A 98 -7.77 10.87 8.90
N VAL A 99 -6.74 11.50 9.47
CA VAL A 99 -5.39 10.91 9.52
C VAL A 99 -5.38 9.63 10.34
N ALA A 100 -6.05 9.61 11.49
CA ALA A 100 -6.16 8.41 12.33
C ALA A 100 -6.86 7.27 11.58
N PHE A 101 -7.92 7.58 10.83
CA PHE A 101 -8.60 6.63 9.96
C PHE A 101 -7.65 6.07 8.90
N ILE A 102 -6.95 6.93 8.15
CA ILE A 102 -5.97 6.49 7.13
C ILE A 102 -4.88 5.61 7.76
N PHE A 103 -4.34 6.01 8.91
CA PHE A 103 -3.32 5.24 9.61
C PHE A 103 -3.84 3.87 10.07
N SER A 104 -5.10 3.80 10.53
CA SER A 104 -5.74 2.52 10.88
C SER A 104 -5.82 1.57 9.68
N GLN A 105 -6.08 2.10 8.47
CA GLN A 105 -6.08 1.29 7.25
C GLN A 105 -4.68 0.84 6.87
N GLN A 106 -3.69 1.73 6.93
CA GLN A 106 -2.28 1.37 6.69
C GLN A 106 -1.79 0.31 7.69
N TYR A 107 -2.21 0.39 8.94
CA TYR A 107 -1.84 -0.58 9.97
C TYR A 107 -2.50 -1.96 9.74
N ARG A 108 -3.77 -1.99 9.33
CA ARG A 108 -4.44 -3.24 8.91
C ARG A 108 -3.71 -3.88 7.73
N LEU A 109 -3.32 -3.08 6.76
CA LEU A 109 -2.58 -3.52 5.59
C LEU A 109 -1.19 -4.07 5.97
N TRP A 110 -0.47 -3.38 6.87
CA TRP A 110 0.80 -3.88 7.39
C TRP A 110 0.67 -5.26 8.02
N LYS A 111 -0.35 -5.49 8.84
CA LYS A 111 -0.60 -6.80 9.48
C LYS A 111 -0.77 -7.94 8.47
N GLN A 112 -1.26 -7.66 7.27
CA GLN A 112 -1.47 -8.66 6.22
C GLN A 112 -0.17 -9.04 5.51
N VAL A 113 0.77 -8.10 5.40
CA VAL A 113 2.00 -8.29 4.60
C VAL A 113 3.26 -8.57 5.42
N ARG A 114 3.21 -8.36 6.75
CA ARG A 114 4.41 -8.35 7.62
C ARG A 114 5.17 -9.68 7.70
N ASP A 115 4.47 -10.80 7.56
CA ASP A 115 5.04 -12.15 7.76
C ASP A 115 5.24 -12.89 6.43
N LYS A 116 5.03 -12.20 5.30
CA LYS A 116 5.19 -12.77 3.95
C LYS A 116 6.51 -12.34 3.32
N ARG A 117 7.23 -13.31 2.77
CA ARG A 117 8.45 -13.08 1.98
C ARG A 117 8.18 -13.48 0.54
N VAL A 118 8.24 -12.52 -0.36
CA VAL A 118 7.92 -12.74 -1.78
C VAL A 118 9.20 -12.61 -2.60
N THR A 119 9.55 -13.65 -3.34
CA THR A 119 10.72 -13.68 -4.21
C THR A 119 10.27 -13.81 -5.65
N PHE A 120 10.73 -12.88 -6.49
CA PHE A 120 10.49 -12.88 -7.92
C PHE A 120 11.73 -13.43 -8.59
N ASP A 121 11.60 -14.47 -9.41
CA ASP A 121 12.68 -15.01 -10.22
C ASP A 121 12.38 -14.79 -11.71
N PRO A 122 13.06 -13.86 -12.39
CA PRO A 122 12.83 -13.58 -13.81
C PRO A 122 13.38 -14.67 -14.73
N GLY A 123 14.40 -15.43 -14.32
CA GLY A 123 14.97 -16.50 -15.13
C GLY A 123 14.00 -17.67 -15.28
N LEU A 124 13.30 -18.00 -14.19
CA LEU A 124 12.27 -19.05 -14.18
C LEU A 124 10.85 -18.53 -14.40
N LYS A 125 10.66 -17.20 -14.39
CA LYS A 125 9.34 -16.53 -14.41
C LYS A 125 8.41 -17.05 -13.30
N THR A 126 8.95 -17.14 -12.09
CA THR A 126 8.21 -17.66 -10.93
C THR A 126 8.13 -16.63 -9.81
N ILE A 127 7.08 -16.76 -9.00
CA ILE A 127 6.88 -16.01 -7.76
C ILE A 127 6.86 -17.01 -6.61
N THR A 128 7.83 -16.92 -5.71
CA THR A 128 7.86 -17.73 -4.49
C THR A 128 7.35 -16.91 -3.32
N ILE A 129 6.23 -17.34 -2.72
CA ILE A 129 5.65 -16.74 -1.53
C ILE A 129 5.97 -17.67 -0.36
N ALA A 130 6.79 -17.20 0.58
CA ALA A 130 7.10 -17.89 1.81
C ALA A 130 6.36 -17.24 2.98
N GLU A 131 5.64 -18.07 3.72
CA GLU A 131 4.91 -17.74 4.95
C GLU A 131 5.46 -18.63 6.09
N ALA A 132 4.94 -18.46 7.32
CA ALA A 132 5.42 -19.21 8.48
C ALA A 132 5.30 -20.74 8.32
N ASP A 133 4.27 -21.17 7.58
CA ASP A 133 3.86 -22.57 7.52
C ASP A 133 4.43 -23.30 6.29
N GLY A 134 5.12 -22.57 5.39
CA GLY A 134 5.70 -23.13 4.18
C GLY A 134 5.94 -22.11 3.07
N SER A 135 6.38 -22.61 1.92
CA SER A 135 6.58 -21.79 0.72
C SER A 135 5.84 -22.35 -0.47
N VAL A 136 5.23 -21.48 -1.25
CA VAL A 136 4.57 -21.84 -2.51
C VAL A 136 5.24 -21.13 -3.67
N VAL A 137 5.56 -21.89 -4.70
CA VAL A 137 6.08 -21.38 -5.97
C VAL A 137 4.92 -21.28 -6.94
N VAL A 138 4.71 -20.09 -7.50
CA VAL A 138 3.64 -19.75 -8.44
C VAL A 138 4.27 -19.49 -9.80
N SER A 139 3.76 -20.14 -10.84
CA SER A 139 4.23 -20.04 -12.23
C SER A 139 3.06 -20.15 -13.20
N SER A 140 3.25 -19.75 -14.45
CA SER A 140 2.20 -19.88 -15.48
C SER A 140 1.72 -21.33 -15.71
N GLN A 141 2.51 -22.33 -15.31
CA GLN A 141 2.17 -23.74 -15.47
C GLN A 141 1.26 -24.27 -14.36
N ASN A 142 1.31 -23.66 -13.17
CA ASN A 142 0.52 -24.11 -12.02
C ASN A 142 -0.62 -23.16 -11.65
N VAL A 143 -0.74 -22.02 -12.32
CA VAL A 143 -1.85 -21.08 -12.16
C VAL A 143 -2.92 -21.35 -13.21
N SER A 144 -4.15 -21.54 -12.74
CA SER A 144 -5.34 -21.67 -13.58
C SER A 144 -5.90 -20.31 -14.02
N SER A 145 -6.00 -19.37 -13.07
CA SER A 145 -6.46 -18.01 -13.31
C SER A 145 -5.87 -17.02 -12.31
N ILE A 146 -5.90 -15.75 -12.68
CA ILE A 146 -5.48 -14.63 -11.85
C ILE A 146 -6.67 -13.69 -11.69
N GLU A 147 -7.15 -13.54 -10.46
CA GLU A 147 -8.25 -12.64 -10.13
C GLU A 147 -7.66 -11.28 -9.70
N SER A 148 -8.01 -10.21 -10.43
CA SER A 148 -7.67 -8.83 -10.06
C SER A 148 -8.83 -8.22 -9.27
N HIS A 149 -8.59 -7.96 -7.99
CA HIS A 149 -9.62 -7.45 -7.08
C HIS A 149 -9.53 -5.92 -6.96
N ILE A 150 -10.57 -5.23 -7.43
CA ILE A 150 -10.65 -3.75 -7.44
C ILE A 150 -11.95 -3.24 -6.78
N ALA A 151 -11.97 -1.97 -6.39
CA ALA A 151 -13.15 -1.33 -5.81
C ALA A 151 -14.13 -0.95 -6.92
N HIS A 152 -15.39 -1.34 -6.78
CA HIS A 152 -16.48 -1.18 -7.75
C HIS A 152 -16.74 0.26 -8.20
N ARG A 153 -16.21 1.26 -7.50
CA ARG A 153 -16.49 2.67 -7.73
C ARG A 153 -15.35 3.49 -8.32
N SER A 154 -14.22 2.87 -8.65
CA SER A 154 -13.04 3.62 -9.04
C SER A 154 -12.54 3.22 -10.43
N ASN A 155 -12.87 4.03 -11.44
CA ASN A 155 -12.14 4.06 -12.72
C ASN A 155 -10.67 4.51 -12.55
N LYS A 156 -10.30 4.93 -11.34
CA LYS A 156 -8.91 5.13 -10.93
C LYS A 156 -8.47 3.86 -10.20
N ARG A 157 -7.34 3.27 -10.56
CA ARG A 157 -6.81 2.13 -9.80
C ARG A 157 -6.71 2.52 -8.32
N PRO A 158 -7.45 1.87 -7.41
CA PRO A 158 -7.30 2.16 -6.00
C PRO A 158 -5.92 1.65 -5.55
N ASP A 159 -5.26 2.38 -4.64
CA ASP A 159 -4.01 1.98 -3.95
C ASP A 159 -4.14 0.67 -3.14
N TRP A 160 -5.30 0.01 -3.22
CA TRP A 160 -5.70 -1.20 -2.49
C TRP A 160 -6.10 -2.33 -3.44
N ALA A 161 -5.53 -2.41 -4.64
CA ALA A 161 -5.69 -3.57 -5.49
C ALA A 161 -4.89 -4.76 -4.94
N PHE A 162 -5.44 -5.97 -5.09
CA PHE A 162 -4.72 -7.21 -4.82
C PHE A 162 -5.02 -8.23 -5.91
N TYR A 163 -4.10 -9.16 -6.10
CA TYR A 163 -4.17 -10.21 -7.10
C TYR A 163 -4.23 -11.55 -6.40
N THR A 164 -5.24 -12.35 -6.73
CA THR A 164 -5.37 -13.72 -6.22
C THR A 164 -4.98 -14.69 -7.32
N PHE A 165 -3.93 -15.45 -7.09
CA PHE A 165 -3.50 -16.53 -7.96
C PHE A 165 -4.25 -17.80 -7.58
N VAL A 166 -5.07 -18.33 -8.49
CA VAL A 166 -5.80 -19.58 -8.31
C VAL A 166 -4.99 -20.70 -8.96
N LEU A 167 -4.41 -21.57 -8.15
CA LEU A 167 -3.61 -22.69 -8.63
C LEU A 167 -4.48 -23.80 -9.22
N THR A 168 -3.89 -24.65 -10.05
CA THR A 168 -4.57 -25.80 -10.67
C THR A 168 -5.05 -26.86 -9.67
N ASP A 169 -4.47 -26.87 -8.46
CA ASP A 169 -4.91 -27.71 -7.34
C ASP A 169 -6.02 -27.08 -6.48
N GLY A 170 -6.53 -25.91 -6.89
CA GLY A 170 -7.61 -25.18 -6.23
C GLY A 170 -7.16 -24.29 -5.07
N ARG A 171 -5.87 -24.31 -4.69
CA ARG A 171 -5.34 -23.39 -3.67
C ARG A 171 -5.32 -21.96 -4.20
N ARG A 172 -5.54 -20.99 -3.32
CA ARG A 172 -5.58 -19.57 -3.65
C ARG A 172 -4.49 -18.83 -2.89
N PHE A 173 -3.79 -17.94 -3.57
CA PHE A 173 -2.74 -17.12 -2.98
C PHE A 173 -2.91 -15.66 -3.37
N SER A 174 -3.17 -14.82 -2.38
CA SER A 174 -3.32 -13.39 -2.61
C SER A 174 -2.01 -12.64 -2.42
N LEU A 175 -1.69 -11.79 -3.38
CA LEU A 175 -0.57 -10.86 -3.37
C LEU A 175 -1.10 -9.44 -3.49
N HIS A 176 -0.77 -8.60 -2.51
CA HIS A 176 -1.14 -7.18 -2.59
C HIS A 176 -0.24 -6.44 -3.59
N ASP A 177 -0.79 -5.44 -4.29
CA ASP A 177 -0.07 -4.52 -5.20
C ASP A 177 1.10 -3.77 -4.53
N LEU A 178 1.21 -3.84 -3.19
CA LEU A 178 2.38 -3.35 -2.47
C LEU A 178 3.65 -4.13 -2.79
N PHE A 179 3.55 -5.42 -3.14
CA PHE A 179 4.69 -6.24 -3.53
C PHE A 179 5.05 -6.09 -5.01
N LEU A 180 4.11 -5.60 -5.84
CA LEU A 180 4.18 -5.66 -7.28
C LEU A 180 3.47 -4.45 -7.87
N ARG A 181 4.12 -3.63 -8.71
CA ARG A 181 3.35 -2.86 -9.71
C ARG A 181 3.00 -3.85 -10.80
N ALA A 182 1.79 -4.38 -10.74
CA ALA A 182 1.56 -5.73 -11.20
C ALA A 182 1.45 -5.92 -12.71
N ASP A 183 1.06 -4.91 -13.48
CA ASP A 183 0.68 -5.17 -14.88
C ASP A 183 1.84 -5.70 -15.73
N ASP A 184 3.00 -5.03 -15.70
CA ASP A 184 4.16 -5.41 -16.51
C ASP A 184 4.71 -6.79 -16.10
N LEU A 185 4.61 -7.12 -14.81
CA LEU A 185 5.09 -8.40 -14.29
C LEU A 185 4.10 -9.53 -14.55
N LEU A 186 2.80 -9.27 -14.40
CA LEU A 186 1.75 -10.23 -14.77
C LEU A 186 1.83 -10.56 -16.27
N GLU A 187 2.03 -9.55 -17.11
CA GLU A 187 2.20 -9.74 -18.55
C GLU A 187 3.47 -10.55 -18.87
N SER A 188 4.61 -10.25 -18.23
CA SER A 188 5.88 -10.95 -18.49
C SER A 188 5.91 -12.40 -17.98
N TYR A 189 5.39 -12.63 -16.77
CA TYR A 189 5.52 -13.91 -16.06
C TYR A 189 4.36 -14.87 -16.38
N PHE A 190 3.16 -14.33 -16.56
CA PHE A 190 1.92 -15.08 -16.72
C PHE A 190 1.24 -14.80 -18.06
N SER A 191 2.04 -14.53 -19.11
CA SER A 191 1.54 -14.36 -20.47
C SER A 191 0.71 -15.58 -20.88
N GLY A 192 -0.58 -15.38 -21.15
CA GLY A 192 -1.51 -16.44 -21.55
C GLY A 192 -2.29 -17.10 -20.40
N THR A 193 -2.04 -16.75 -19.14
CA THR A 193 -2.89 -17.16 -18.03
C THR A 193 -4.18 -16.33 -18.02
N ALA A 194 -5.33 -16.97 -17.77
CA ALA A 194 -6.62 -16.29 -17.75
C ALA A 194 -6.67 -15.23 -16.63
N GLN A 195 -7.05 -14.00 -16.97
CA GLN A 195 -7.20 -12.91 -16.01
C GLN A 195 -8.69 -12.56 -15.85
N VAL A 196 -9.15 -12.49 -14.59
CA VAL A 196 -10.54 -12.20 -14.24
C VAL A 196 -10.60 -10.95 -13.37
N LEU A 197 -11.44 -9.99 -13.73
CA LEU A 197 -11.66 -8.80 -12.92
C LEU A 197 -12.77 -9.08 -11.89
N VAL A 198 -12.45 -8.94 -10.61
CA VAL A 198 -13.39 -9.10 -9.50
C VAL A 198 -13.59 -7.76 -8.83
N SER A 199 -14.83 -7.30 -8.81
CA SER A 199 -15.18 -5.98 -8.32
C SER A 199 -15.84 -6.06 -6.96
N HIS A 200 -15.26 -5.38 -5.97
CA HIS A 200 -15.76 -5.35 -4.59
C HIS A 200 -16.41 -4.03 -4.24
N LYS A 201 -17.53 -4.06 -3.52
CA LYS A 201 -18.18 -2.84 -3.00
C LYS A 201 -17.25 -2.10 -2.03
N THR A 202 -16.46 -2.84 -1.27
CA THR A 202 -15.40 -2.36 -0.40
C THR A 202 -14.25 -3.35 -0.48
N ILE A 203 -13.04 -2.87 -0.80
CA ILE A 203 -11.86 -3.73 -0.77
C ILE A 203 -11.41 -3.85 0.69
N TRP A 204 -11.97 -4.81 1.40
CA TRP A 204 -11.41 -5.28 2.65
C TRP A 204 -10.81 -6.64 2.36
N TYR A 205 -9.49 -6.73 2.40
CA TYR A 205 -8.83 -8.02 2.43
C TYR A 205 -9.13 -8.64 3.81
N GLU A 206 -10.06 -9.59 3.84
CA GLU A 206 -10.31 -10.43 5.01
C GLU A 206 -9.41 -11.67 4.87
N PRO A 207 -8.34 -11.78 5.69
CA PRO A 207 -7.45 -12.94 5.65
C PRO A 207 -8.16 -14.25 6.03
N GLU A 208 -9.38 -14.17 6.57
CA GLU A 208 -10.17 -15.33 7.00
C GLU A 208 -10.59 -16.24 5.83
N ASN A 209 -10.50 -15.75 4.59
CA ASN A 209 -10.74 -16.56 3.37
C ASN A 209 -9.46 -16.99 2.63
N ASP A 210 -8.28 -16.60 3.10
CA ASP A 210 -7.02 -17.13 2.59
C ASP A 210 -6.51 -18.14 3.63
N SER A 211 -6.96 -19.38 3.49
CA SER A 211 -6.57 -20.42 4.42
C SER A 211 -5.06 -20.60 4.45
N PRO A 212 -4.44 -20.65 5.65
CA PRO A 212 -3.05 -20.99 5.80
C PRO A 212 -2.90 -22.45 5.38
N ILE A 213 -2.39 -22.68 4.16
CA ILE A 213 -2.13 -24.00 3.61
C ILE A 213 -3.36 -24.94 3.72
N GLY A 214 -4.31 -24.78 2.81
CA GLY A 214 -5.20 -25.89 2.43
C GLY A 214 -6.43 -26.12 3.31
N GLU A 215 -7.00 -25.09 3.93
CA GLU A 215 -8.42 -25.16 4.24
C GLU A 215 -9.23 -24.62 3.04
N LEU A 216 -10.18 -25.44 2.59
CA LEU A 216 -11.14 -25.06 1.57
C LEU A 216 -12.05 -24.00 2.19
N CYS A 217 -12.05 -22.77 1.68
CA CYS A 217 -13.18 -21.88 1.91
C CYS A 217 -14.43 -22.58 1.38
N PRO A 218 -15.44 -22.88 2.23
CA PRO A 218 -16.71 -23.37 1.73
C PRO A 218 -17.30 -22.26 0.89
N THR A 219 -17.50 -22.54 -0.40
CA THR A 219 -18.33 -21.73 -1.28
C THR A 219 -19.70 -21.60 -0.63
N THR A 220 -19.97 -20.47 0.02
CA THR A 220 -21.30 -20.10 0.45
C THR A 220 -22.09 -19.74 -0.80
N GLY A 221 -22.70 -20.75 -1.40
CA GLY A 221 -23.83 -20.54 -2.28
C GLY A 221 -24.95 -19.87 -1.49
N ARG A 222 -25.37 -18.70 -1.94
CA ARG A 222 -26.73 -18.19 -1.84
C ARG A 222 -26.99 -17.22 -2.97
#